data_AF-A0A9P6ZPD8-F1
#
_entry.id   AF-A0A9P6ZPD8-F1
#
_cell.length_a   1.000
_cell.length_b   1.000
_cell.length_c   1.000
_cell.angle_alpha   90.00
_cell.angle_beta   90.00
_cell.angle_gamma   90.00
#
_symmetry.space_group_name_H-M   'P 1'
#
loop_
_entity.id
_entity.type
_entity.pdbx_description
1 polymer ?
#
loop_
_entity_poly.entity_id
_entity_poly.type
_entity_poly.pdbx_seq_one_letter_code
_entity_poly.pdbx_strand_id
1 'polypeptide(L)'
;MSQYSSAPPYYPRSSEAVPLIGSRKSSPRHQFLWVYAALIALLIVTITIAISSFIPSNDPLDPDVRDRIRREWDIELHQHQQEVLKRIDTQKRWRLEVEEHAREVEERRRNDEDERLRLNMFWIDLASHTCTTYGTREYTARLVNVPPYYNRRVEACMATSVKIHGTEYTPKWCEDHGPNNVIGHWEIDQHEPDCASYWVWYKDFGCISPGSGQRRIEHSLDNIPSGGDWKEFCATTPASFRGMHFMGAEFCFNKNGATWGHWAIDDESCK
;
A
#
# COMPACT_ATOMS: atom_id res chain seq x y z
N MET A 1 -16.06 6.30 -28.61
CA MET A 1 -14.87 7.01 -29.09
C MET A 1 -13.74 6.77 -28.09
N SER A 2 -12.70 6.09 -28.56
CA SER A 2 -11.36 5.81 -28.01
C SER A 2 -11.12 5.44 -26.54
N GLN A 3 -10.81 4.14 -26.35
CA GLN A 3 -9.95 3.60 -25.29
C GLN A 3 -8.50 4.06 -25.49
N TYR A 4 -7.76 4.30 -24.40
CA TYR A 4 -6.30 4.31 -24.41
C TYR A 4 -5.79 3.34 -23.34
N SER A 5 -5.29 2.20 -23.81
CA SER A 5 -4.53 1.22 -23.05
C SER A 5 -3.06 1.41 -23.40
N SER A 6 -2.25 1.87 -22.44
CA SER A 6 -0.81 2.05 -22.62
C SER A 6 -0.05 0.83 -22.09
N ALA A 7 0.51 0.03 -23.00
CA ALA A 7 1.50 -0.99 -22.70
C ALA A 7 2.89 -0.36 -22.51
N PRO A 8 3.77 -0.92 -21.66
CA PRO A 8 5.14 -0.41 -21.47
C PRO A 8 6.07 -0.80 -22.64
N PRO A 9 7.11 0.00 -22.92
CA PRO A 9 7.91 -0.11 -24.14
C PRO A 9 9.00 -1.18 -24.06
N TYR A 10 9.17 -1.86 -25.19
CA TYR A 10 10.20 -2.86 -25.50
C TYR A 10 11.54 -2.16 -25.79
N TYR A 11 12.60 -2.50 -25.04
CA TYR A 11 13.95 -1.98 -25.29
C TYR A 11 14.70 -2.85 -26.31
N PRO A 12 15.15 -2.31 -27.47
CA PRO A 12 16.01 -3.02 -28.38
C PRO A 12 17.47 -2.93 -27.93
N ARG A 13 18.14 -4.08 -27.99
CA ARG A 13 19.57 -4.30 -27.69
C ARG A 13 20.43 -3.65 -28.78
N SER A 14 21.20 -2.63 -28.42
CA SER A 14 22.16 -1.96 -29.28
C SER A 14 23.39 -2.86 -29.56
N SER A 15 23.68 -3.11 -30.83
CA SER A 15 24.97 -3.65 -31.29
C SER A 15 25.85 -2.49 -31.75
N GLU A 16 26.84 -2.14 -30.94
CA GLU A 16 27.90 -1.22 -31.33
C GLU A 16 28.92 -1.92 -32.21
N ALA A 17 29.04 -1.46 -33.46
CA ALA A 17 30.23 -1.65 -34.26
C ALA A 17 30.39 -0.42 -35.16
N VAL A 18 31.45 0.37 -34.92
CA VAL A 18 32.40 0.96 -35.89
C VAL A 18 33.25 2.00 -35.13
N PRO A 19 34.59 1.86 -35.05
CA PRO A 19 35.45 2.92 -34.53
C PRO A 19 35.96 3.84 -35.66
N LEU A 20 35.87 5.15 -35.43
CA LEU A 20 36.49 6.20 -36.26
C LEU A 20 37.96 6.37 -35.86
N ILE A 21 38.89 5.89 -36.71
CA ILE A 21 40.32 6.14 -36.57
C ILE A 21 40.67 7.47 -37.28
N GLY A 22 40.96 8.51 -36.49
CA GLY A 22 41.63 9.72 -36.95
C GLY A 22 43.14 9.54 -36.90
N SER A 23 43.82 9.71 -38.03
CA SER A 23 45.28 9.60 -38.13
C SER A 23 45.97 10.91 -37.68
N ARG A 24 46.78 10.83 -36.62
CA ARG A 24 47.68 11.92 -36.18
C ARG A 24 49.13 11.45 -36.29
N LYS A 25 49.92 12.18 -37.08
CA LYS A 25 51.36 11.93 -37.33
C LYS A 25 52.14 12.02 -36.02
N SER A 26 52.83 10.95 -35.62
CA SER A 26 53.70 10.92 -34.43
C SER A 26 55.18 11.01 -34.81
N SER A 27 55.88 11.83 -34.03
CA SER A 27 57.26 12.30 -34.14
C SER A 27 58.28 11.25 -33.64
N PRO A 28 59.56 11.28 -34.10
CA PRO A 28 60.52 10.17 -33.98
C PRO A 28 61.10 9.95 -32.57
N ARG A 29 60.57 10.62 -31.53
CA ARG A 29 60.94 10.35 -30.12
C ARG A 29 60.14 9.21 -29.48
N HIS A 30 59.14 8.65 -30.19
CA HIS A 30 58.34 7.52 -29.71
C HIS A 30 59.04 6.16 -29.80
N GLN A 31 60.08 5.99 -30.63
CA GLN A 31 60.68 4.67 -30.88
C GLN A 31 61.28 4.02 -29.62
N PHE A 32 61.96 4.79 -28.75
CA PHE A 32 62.53 4.22 -27.52
C PHE A 32 61.48 3.88 -26.46
N LEU A 33 60.38 4.65 -26.38
CA LEU A 33 59.24 4.35 -25.51
C LEU A 33 58.49 3.09 -25.95
N TRP A 34 58.33 2.86 -27.25
CA TRP A 34 57.71 1.63 -27.78
C TRP A 34 58.56 0.39 -27.52
N VAL A 35 59.89 0.50 -27.58
CA VAL A 35 60.78 -0.63 -27.24
C VAL A 35 60.68 -0.97 -25.76
N TYR A 36 60.68 0.02 -24.86
CA TYR A 36 60.51 -0.22 -23.43
C TYR A 36 59.11 -0.78 -23.09
N ALA A 37 58.06 -0.22 -23.68
CA ALA A 37 56.69 -0.72 -23.52
C ALA A 37 56.54 -2.16 -24.03
N ALA A 38 57.16 -2.49 -25.17
CA ALA A 38 57.17 -3.84 -25.72
C ALA A 38 57.90 -4.82 -24.79
N LEU A 39 59.04 -4.44 -24.20
CA LEU A 39 59.77 -5.27 -23.25
C LEU A 39 58.98 -5.51 -21.96
N ILE A 40 58.31 -4.48 -21.42
CA ILE A 40 57.45 -4.63 -20.24
C ILE A 40 56.24 -5.52 -20.56
N ALA A 41 55.61 -5.34 -21.72
CA ALA A 41 54.51 -6.21 -22.15
C ALA A 41 54.97 -7.67 -22.28
N LEU A 42 56.16 -7.90 -22.83
CA LEU A 42 56.76 -9.24 -22.93
C LEU A 42 57.03 -9.83 -21.54
N LEU A 43 57.51 -9.02 -20.60
CA LEU A 43 57.75 -9.44 -19.21
C LEU A 43 56.46 -9.73 -18.45
N ILE A 44 55.39 -8.96 -18.67
CA ILE A 44 54.06 -9.26 -18.11
C ILE A 44 53.52 -10.54 -18.71
N VAL A 45 53.62 -10.73 -20.04
CA VAL A 45 53.19 -11.95 -20.70
C VAL A 45 53.95 -13.16 -20.16
N THR A 46 55.27 -13.08 -20.01
CA THR A 46 56.05 -14.19 -19.43
C THR A 46 55.70 -14.44 -17.97
N ILE A 47 55.44 -13.41 -17.17
CA ILE A 47 54.95 -13.56 -15.79
C ILE A 47 53.56 -14.20 -15.76
N THR A 48 52.61 -13.79 -16.61
CA THR A 48 51.28 -14.41 -16.66
C THR A 48 51.32 -15.86 -17.13
N ILE A 49 52.18 -16.20 -18.10
CA ILE A 49 52.41 -17.57 -18.53
C ILE A 49 53.03 -18.38 -17.39
N ALA A 50 54.03 -17.85 -16.69
CA ALA A 50 54.64 -18.50 -15.55
C ALA A 50 53.63 -18.72 -14.41
N ILE A 51 52.85 -17.71 -14.04
CA ILE A 51 51.82 -17.81 -12.99
C ILE A 51 50.74 -18.81 -13.40
N SER A 52 50.25 -18.81 -14.64
CA SER A 52 49.29 -19.80 -15.13
C SER A 52 49.84 -21.24 -15.13
N SER A 53 51.17 -21.41 -15.24
CA SER A 53 51.85 -22.70 -15.11
C SER A 53 52.05 -23.13 -13.64
N PHE A 54 51.93 -22.20 -12.70
CA PHE A 54 52.13 -22.41 -11.26
C PHE A 54 50.84 -22.36 -10.43
N ILE A 55 49.69 -22.04 -11.02
CA ILE A 55 48.40 -22.32 -10.40
C ILE A 55 48.15 -23.82 -10.64
N PRO A 56 48.35 -24.70 -9.65
CA PRO A 56 47.90 -26.07 -9.79
C PRO A 56 46.41 -26.01 -10.14
N SER A 57 46.07 -26.56 -11.29
CA SER A 57 44.69 -26.87 -11.60
C SER A 57 44.13 -27.60 -10.38
N ASN A 58 43.10 -27.05 -9.72
CA ASN A 58 42.33 -27.77 -8.70
C ASN A 58 41.48 -28.88 -9.37
N ASP A 59 42.02 -29.50 -10.42
CA ASP A 59 41.51 -30.72 -11.00
C ASP A 59 42.07 -31.84 -10.11
N PRO A 60 41.23 -32.60 -9.39
CA PRO A 60 41.71 -33.72 -8.60
C PRO A 60 42.40 -34.69 -9.56
N LEU A 61 43.74 -34.69 -9.51
CA LEU A 61 44.61 -35.48 -10.39
C LEU A 61 44.42 -36.99 -10.21
N ASP A 62 43.69 -37.42 -9.19
CA ASP A 62 43.34 -38.80 -8.93
C ASP A 62 42.02 -39.19 -9.64
N PRO A 63 42.06 -40.09 -10.65
CA PRO A 63 40.87 -40.61 -11.31
C PRO A 63 39.84 -41.19 -10.34
N ASP A 64 40.28 -41.81 -9.24
CA ASP A 64 39.39 -42.43 -8.26
C ASP A 64 38.58 -41.39 -7.48
N VAL A 65 39.18 -40.23 -7.19
CA VAL A 65 38.50 -39.10 -6.54
C VAL A 65 37.43 -38.52 -7.47
N ARG A 66 37.74 -38.39 -8.77
CA ARG A 66 36.81 -37.89 -9.78
C ARG A 66 35.60 -38.82 -9.95
N ASP A 67 35.85 -40.12 -9.99
CA ASP A 67 34.78 -41.12 -10.13
C ASP A 67 33.95 -41.27 -8.85
N ARG A 68 34.52 -40.97 -7.68
CA ARG A 68 33.74 -40.82 -6.43
C ARG A 68 32.81 -39.60 -6.51
N ILE A 69 33.32 -38.42 -6.88
CA ILE A 69 32.53 -37.18 -7.01
C ILE A 69 31.40 -37.35 -8.03
N ARG A 70 31.68 -37.97 -9.19
CA ARG A 70 30.64 -38.25 -10.20
C ARG A 70 29.53 -39.14 -9.65
N ARG A 71 29.87 -40.19 -8.91
CA ARG A 71 28.87 -41.07 -8.28
C ARG A 71 28.03 -40.34 -7.23
N GLU A 72 28.65 -39.48 -6.43
CA GLU A 72 27.93 -38.65 -5.46
C GLU A 72 26.98 -37.67 -6.16
N TRP A 73 27.44 -36.98 -7.21
CA TRP A 73 26.59 -36.12 -8.03
C TRP A 73 25.46 -36.87 -8.73
N ASP A 74 25.71 -38.08 -9.24
CA ASP A 74 24.65 -38.89 -9.83
C ASP A 74 23.58 -39.22 -8.77
N ILE A 75 23.97 -39.58 -7.55
CA ILE A 75 23.04 -39.84 -6.45
C ILE A 75 22.24 -38.56 -6.09
N GLU A 76 22.92 -37.42 -5.92
CA GLU A 76 22.28 -36.13 -5.61
C GLU A 76 21.32 -35.70 -6.73
N LEU A 77 21.69 -35.88 -8.00
CA LEU A 77 20.86 -35.55 -9.14
C LEU A 77 19.57 -36.38 -9.15
N HIS A 78 19.66 -37.69 -8.89
CA HIS A 78 18.47 -38.54 -8.80
C HIS A 78 17.57 -38.15 -7.62
N GLN A 79 18.16 -37.85 -6.45
CA GLN A 79 17.39 -37.36 -5.29
C GLN A 79 16.70 -36.03 -5.59
N HIS A 80 17.42 -35.09 -6.19
CA HIS A 80 16.89 -33.79 -6.58
C HIS A 80 15.76 -33.92 -7.61
N GLN A 81 15.92 -34.79 -8.61
CA GLN A 81 14.86 -35.08 -9.58
C GLN A 81 13.60 -35.62 -8.90
N GLN A 82 13.74 -36.55 -7.94
CA GLN A 82 12.61 -37.07 -7.19
C GLN A 82 11.94 -35.98 -6.34
N GLU A 83 12.70 -35.09 -5.70
CA GLU A 83 12.15 -33.96 -4.94
C GLU A 83 11.41 -32.97 -5.83
N VAL A 84 11.97 -32.63 -6.99
CA VAL A 84 11.33 -31.74 -7.97
C VAL A 84 10.00 -32.33 -8.43
N LEU A 85 9.96 -33.63 -8.74
CA LEU A 85 8.71 -34.31 -9.11
C LEU A 85 7.68 -34.28 -7.97
N LYS A 86 8.11 -34.52 -6.72
CA LYS A 86 7.22 -34.41 -5.54
C LYS A 86 6.67 -32.99 -5.37
N ARG A 87 7.51 -31.97 -5.53
CA ARG A 87 7.08 -30.56 -5.46
C ARG A 87 6.08 -30.22 -6.55
N ILE A 88 6.31 -30.67 -7.78
CA ILE A 88 5.38 -30.49 -8.91
C ILE A 88 4.04 -31.18 -8.63
N ASP A 89 4.03 -32.42 -8.15
CA ASP A 89 2.80 -33.13 -7.79
C ASP A 89 2.02 -32.41 -6.69
N THR A 90 2.73 -31.98 -5.64
CA THR A 90 2.16 -31.24 -4.52
C THR A 90 1.55 -29.94 -5.00
N GLN A 91 2.25 -29.17 -5.84
CA GLN A 91 1.74 -27.91 -6.38
C GLN A 91 0.53 -28.11 -7.30
N LYS A 92 0.49 -29.19 -8.09
CA LYS A 92 -0.70 -29.55 -8.87
C LYS A 92 -1.89 -29.86 -7.98
N ARG A 93 -1.68 -30.60 -6.89
CA ARG A 93 -2.74 -30.92 -5.91
C ARG A 93 -3.30 -29.67 -5.23
N TRP A 94 -2.42 -28.81 -4.69
CA TRP A 94 -2.82 -27.53 -4.11
C TRP A 94 -3.58 -26.66 -5.09
N ARG A 95 -3.17 -26.63 -6.37
CA ARG A 95 -3.88 -25.86 -7.40
C ARG A 95 -5.31 -26.36 -7.61
N LEU A 96 -5.49 -27.67 -7.68
CA LEU A 96 -6.82 -28.28 -7.83
C LEU A 96 -7.70 -28.01 -6.61
N GLU A 97 -7.15 -28.15 -5.39
CA GLU A 97 -7.84 -27.85 -4.14
C GLU A 97 -8.27 -26.38 -4.06
N VAL A 98 -7.39 -25.44 -4.44
CA VAL A 98 -7.71 -24.01 -4.48
C VAL A 98 -8.81 -23.71 -5.50
N GLU A 99 -8.78 -24.33 -6.67
CA GLU A 99 -9.79 -24.14 -7.72
C GLU A 99 -11.14 -24.76 -7.34
N GLU A 100 -11.13 -25.92 -6.69
CA GLU A 100 -12.33 -26.54 -6.12
C GLU A 100 -12.92 -25.67 -5.00
N HIS A 101 -12.10 -25.26 -4.04
CA HIS A 101 -12.53 -24.39 -2.95
C HIS A 101 -13.09 -23.06 -3.47
N ALA A 102 -12.46 -22.45 -4.47
CA ALA A 102 -12.96 -21.23 -5.10
C ALA A 102 -14.34 -21.43 -5.74
N ARG A 103 -14.58 -22.57 -6.41
CA ARG A 103 -15.89 -22.90 -6.98
C ARG A 103 -16.95 -23.09 -5.90
N GLU A 104 -16.63 -23.81 -4.83
CA GLU A 104 -17.57 -23.98 -3.71
C GLU A 104 -17.90 -22.66 -3.01
N VAL A 105 -16.91 -21.78 -2.82
CA VAL A 105 -17.12 -20.46 -2.21
C VAL A 105 -18.04 -19.62 -3.09
N GLU A 106 -17.83 -19.63 -4.41
CA GLU A 106 -18.67 -18.88 -5.36
C GLU A 106 -20.09 -19.45 -5.48
N GLU A 107 -20.26 -20.78 -5.41
CA GLU A 107 -21.58 -21.40 -5.35
C GLU A 107 -22.30 -21.06 -4.06
N ARG A 108 -21.62 -21.12 -2.90
CA ARG A 108 -22.16 -20.67 -1.62
C ARG A 108 -22.61 -19.21 -1.68
N ARG A 109 -21.78 -18.32 -2.20
CA ARG A 109 -22.10 -16.88 -2.36
C ARG A 109 -23.36 -16.66 -3.21
N ARG A 110 -23.48 -17.36 -4.34
CA ARG A 110 -24.65 -17.27 -5.22
C ARG A 110 -25.92 -17.77 -4.54
N ASN A 111 -25.85 -18.92 -3.87
CA ASN A 111 -27.00 -19.47 -3.13
C ASN A 111 -27.45 -18.51 -2.01
N ASP A 112 -26.50 -17.86 -1.34
CA ASP A 112 -26.78 -16.90 -0.28
C ASP A 112 -27.43 -15.62 -0.81
N GLU A 113 -26.98 -15.14 -1.97
CA GLU A 113 -27.59 -14.01 -2.66
C GLU A 113 -29.01 -14.33 -3.14
N ASP A 114 -29.21 -15.50 -3.75
CA ASP A 114 -30.53 -15.97 -4.19
C ASP A 114 -31.50 -16.12 -3.01
N GLU A 115 -31.03 -16.65 -1.87
CA GLU A 115 -31.83 -16.75 -0.64
C GLU A 115 -32.21 -15.36 -0.13
N ARG A 116 -31.27 -14.41 -0.09
CA ARG A 116 -31.55 -13.03 0.33
C ARG A 116 -32.56 -12.32 -0.56
N LEU A 117 -32.41 -12.46 -1.88
CA LEU A 117 -33.34 -11.89 -2.86
C LEU A 117 -34.74 -12.48 -2.67
N ARG A 118 -34.84 -13.79 -2.41
CA ARG A 118 -36.12 -14.45 -2.11
C ARG A 118 -36.75 -13.97 -0.80
N LEU A 119 -35.93 -13.72 0.23
CA LEU A 119 -36.40 -13.25 1.52
C LEU A 119 -36.82 -11.78 1.50
N ASN A 120 -36.44 -11.02 0.46
CA ASN A 120 -36.79 -9.62 0.29
C ASN A 120 -36.49 -8.81 1.56
N MET A 121 -35.26 -8.95 2.06
CA MET A 121 -34.79 -8.18 3.22
C MET A 121 -34.55 -6.73 2.80
N PHE A 122 -35.03 -5.80 3.60
CA PHE A 122 -34.85 -4.37 3.33
C PHE A 122 -34.81 -3.57 4.63
N TRP A 123 -34.33 -2.34 4.52
CA TRP A 123 -34.20 -1.40 5.63
C TRP A 123 -35.49 -0.62 5.86
N ILE A 124 -35.86 -0.46 7.13
CA ILE A 124 -36.91 0.46 7.57
C ILE A 124 -36.42 1.33 8.71
N ASP A 125 -37.21 2.35 9.05
CA ASP A 125 -36.96 3.24 10.18
C ASP A 125 -35.57 3.92 10.07
N LEU A 126 -35.18 4.33 8.86
CA LEU A 126 -33.92 5.05 8.64
C LEU A 126 -33.93 6.36 9.44
N ALA A 127 -33.09 6.41 10.47
CA ALA A 127 -33.00 7.50 11.41
C ALA A 127 -31.62 8.15 11.31
N SER A 128 -31.60 9.47 11.20
CA SER A 128 -30.39 10.29 11.31
C SER A 128 -30.13 10.65 12.77
N HIS A 129 -28.87 10.55 13.20
CA HIS A 129 -28.45 10.92 14.55
C HIS A 129 -27.64 12.22 14.54
N THR A 130 -27.10 12.56 15.71
CA THR A 130 -26.18 13.69 15.87
C THR A 130 -24.92 13.50 15.03
N CYS A 131 -24.33 14.60 14.59
CA CYS A 131 -23.06 14.57 13.90
C CYS A 131 -21.95 14.07 14.83
N THR A 132 -21.12 13.15 14.34
CA THR A 132 -20.05 12.51 15.14
C THR A 132 -18.73 13.25 15.00
N THR A 133 -18.38 13.68 13.78
CA THR A 133 -17.15 14.41 13.45
C THR A 133 -17.41 15.43 12.33
N TYR A 134 -16.37 16.15 11.88
CA TYR A 134 -16.49 17.09 10.75
C TYR A 134 -17.09 16.41 9.51
N GLY A 135 -18.19 16.98 9.03
CA GLY A 135 -18.88 16.51 7.84
C GLY A 135 -19.48 15.11 7.95
N THR A 136 -19.49 14.49 9.15
CA THR A 136 -19.90 13.10 9.33
C THR A 136 -21.11 12.97 10.23
N ARG A 137 -22.10 12.19 9.77
CA ARG A 137 -23.34 11.89 10.50
C ARG A 137 -23.54 10.38 10.64
N GLU A 138 -23.99 9.97 11.81
CA GLU A 138 -24.42 8.58 12.02
C GLU A 138 -25.88 8.38 11.57
N TYR A 139 -26.13 7.27 10.90
CA TYR A 139 -27.46 6.79 10.56
C TYR A 139 -27.66 5.39 11.12
N THR A 140 -28.89 5.07 11.50
CA THR A 140 -29.28 3.70 11.81
C THR A 140 -30.58 3.32 11.12
N ALA A 141 -30.78 2.03 10.91
CA ALA A 141 -31.98 1.47 10.32
C ALA A 141 -32.12 0.01 10.74
N ARG A 142 -33.35 -0.49 10.75
CA ARG A 142 -33.64 -1.86 11.14
C ARG A 142 -33.87 -2.72 9.90
N LEU A 143 -33.25 -3.89 9.87
CA LEU A 143 -33.43 -4.87 8.80
C LEU A 143 -34.69 -5.70 9.09
N VAL A 144 -35.61 -5.75 8.13
CA VAL A 144 -36.83 -6.56 8.20
C VAL A 144 -36.83 -7.75 7.25
N ASN A 145 -37.81 -8.63 7.43
CA ASN A 145 -37.97 -9.91 6.72
C ASN A 145 -36.81 -10.89 6.93
N VAL A 146 -36.06 -10.73 8.03
CA VAL A 146 -35.06 -11.69 8.47
C VAL A 146 -35.78 -12.84 9.18
N PRO A 147 -35.79 -14.07 8.64
CA PRO A 147 -36.48 -15.18 9.30
C PRO A 147 -35.91 -15.46 10.70
N PRO A 148 -36.73 -15.83 11.70
CA PRO A 148 -36.25 -16.09 13.06
C PRO A 148 -35.17 -17.18 13.16
N TYR A 149 -35.25 -18.18 12.26
CA TYR A 149 -34.31 -19.30 12.17
C TYR A 149 -33.08 -19.00 11.31
N TYR A 150 -33.02 -17.83 10.67
CA TYR A 150 -31.88 -17.44 9.86
C TYR A 150 -30.69 -17.15 10.79
N ASN A 151 -29.62 -17.93 10.66
CA ASN A 151 -28.44 -17.84 11.50
C ASN A 151 -27.41 -16.81 11.00
N ARG A 152 -27.55 -16.32 9.76
CA ARG A 152 -26.60 -15.41 9.09
C ARG A 152 -27.05 -13.95 9.10
N ARG A 153 -27.67 -13.53 10.20
CA ARG A 153 -28.36 -12.23 10.29
C ARG A 153 -27.41 -11.05 10.14
N VAL A 154 -26.24 -11.13 10.78
CA VAL A 154 -25.21 -10.10 10.71
C VAL A 154 -24.62 -10.03 9.31
N GLU A 155 -24.36 -11.18 8.66
CA GLU A 155 -23.89 -11.18 7.28
C GLU A 155 -24.93 -10.54 6.35
N ALA A 156 -26.22 -10.86 6.52
CA ALA A 156 -27.31 -10.25 5.74
C ALA A 156 -27.37 -8.74 5.93
N CYS A 157 -27.25 -8.27 7.17
CA CYS A 157 -27.15 -6.87 7.49
C CYS A 157 -25.98 -6.19 6.75
N MET A 158 -24.76 -6.70 6.90
CA MET A 158 -23.56 -6.10 6.29
C MET A 158 -23.60 -6.03 4.75
N ALA A 159 -24.36 -6.92 4.11
CA ALA A 159 -24.44 -6.98 2.66
C ALA A 159 -25.65 -6.25 2.05
N THR A 160 -26.63 -5.84 2.86
CA THR A 160 -27.82 -5.14 2.37
C THR A 160 -27.54 -3.64 2.30
N SER A 161 -27.52 -3.04 1.11
CA SER A 161 -27.31 -1.60 0.96
C SER A 161 -28.56 -0.78 1.30
N VAL A 162 -28.36 0.45 1.76
CA VAL A 162 -29.41 1.47 1.94
C VAL A 162 -29.07 2.69 1.08
N LYS A 163 -30.10 3.43 0.66
CA LYS A 163 -29.92 4.68 -0.09
C LYS A 163 -30.02 5.87 0.85
N ILE A 164 -28.91 6.57 1.09
CA ILE A 164 -28.84 7.81 1.87
C ILE A 164 -28.39 8.92 0.92
N HIS A 165 -29.14 10.03 0.89
CA HIS A 165 -28.89 11.17 -0.03
C HIS A 165 -28.76 10.81 -1.51
N GLY A 166 -29.39 9.71 -1.94
CA GLY A 166 -29.33 9.27 -3.33
C GLY A 166 -28.17 8.32 -3.67
N THR A 167 -27.26 8.05 -2.73
CA THR A 167 -26.12 7.15 -2.88
C THR A 167 -26.36 5.87 -2.09
N GLU A 168 -25.93 4.72 -2.62
CA GLU A 168 -26.03 3.44 -1.93
C GLU A 168 -24.83 3.20 -1.01
N TYR A 169 -25.12 2.81 0.24
CA TYR A 169 -24.13 2.50 1.26
C TYR A 169 -24.43 1.15 1.92
N THR A 170 -23.41 0.34 2.12
CA THR A 170 -23.47 -0.82 3.03
C THR A 170 -23.21 -0.36 4.46
N PRO A 171 -23.83 -0.99 5.48
CA PRO A 171 -23.55 -0.66 6.88
C PRO A 171 -22.06 -0.77 7.20
N LYS A 172 -21.57 0.10 8.08
CA LYS A 172 -20.22 0.02 8.64
C LYS A 172 -20.15 -1.09 9.70
N TRP A 173 -21.21 -1.27 10.50
CA TRP A 173 -21.38 -2.41 11.40
C TRP A 173 -22.87 -2.71 11.64
N CYS A 174 -23.11 -3.84 12.30
CA CYS A 174 -24.43 -4.40 12.54
C CYS A 174 -24.56 -4.95 13.95
N GLU A 175 -25.68 -4.68 14.61
CA GLU A 175 -26.03 -5.22 15.93
C GLU A 175 -27.18 -6.23 15.80
N ASP A 176 -26.99 -7.44 16.34
CA ASP A 176 -28.05 -8.46 16.43
C ASP A 176 -28.66 -8.46 17.83
N HIS A 177 -29.86 -7.90 17.93
CA HIS A 177 -30.66 -7.84 19.17
C HIS A 177 -31.70 -8.97 19.25
N GLY A 178 -31.55 -10.02 18.45
CA GLY A 178 -32.39 -11.20 18.45
C GLY A 178 -33.38 -11.26 17.28
N PRO A 179 -34.41 -12.13 17.38
CA PRO A 179 -35.32 -12.39 16.27
C PRO A 179 -36.00 -11.11 15.76
N ASN A 180 -35.82 -10.81 14.47
CA ASN A 180 -36.37 -9.64 13.76
C ASN A 180 -35.84 -8.27 14.21
N ASN A 181 -34.73 -8.22 14.96
CA ASN A 181 -34.15 -6.96 15.42
C ASN A 181 -32.66 -6.90 15.12
N VAL A 182 -32.34 -6.64 13.85
CA VAL A 182 -30.97 -6.40 13.41
C VAL A 182 -30.87 -4.94 13.00
N ILE A 183 -29.94 -4.21 13.59
CA ILE A 183 -29.76 -2.77 13.36
C ILE A 183 -28.46 -2.57 12.59
N GLY A 184 -28.56 -1.91 11.43
CA GLY A 184 -27.40 -1.44 10.68
C GLY A 184 -27.02 -0.04 11.11
N HIS A 185 -25.72 0.25 11.10
CA HIS A 185 -25.17 1.58 11.39
C HIS A 185 -24.31 2.06 10.23
N TRP A 186 -24.44 3.34 9.89
CA TRP A 186 -23.66 3.99 8.86
C TRP A 186 -23.05 5.28 9.41
N GLU A 187 -21.83 5.58 8.98
CA GLU A 187 -21.21 6.89 9.14
C GLU A 187 -21.04 7.49 7.76
N ILE A 188 -21.77 8.58 7.50
CA ILE A 188 -21.82 9.22 6.19
C ILE A 188 -21.09 10.56 6.27
N ASP A 189 -20.03 10.70 5.49
CA ASP A 189 -19.13 11.87 5.44
C ASP A 189 -19.40 12.81 4.24
N GLN A 190 -20.46 12.53 3.48
CA GLN A 190 -20.82 13.24 2.25
C GLN A 190 -22.22 13.82 2.35
N HIS A 191 -22.39 15.03 1.80
CA HIS A 191 -23.68 15.73 1.76
C HIS A 191 -24.29 15.99 3.15
N GLU A 192 -23.45 16.18 4.17
CA GLU A 192 -23.83 16.55 5.54
C GLU A 192 -23.40 17.99 5.90
N PRO A 193 -23.97 19.03 5.27
CA PRO A 193 -23.55 20.42 5.49
C PRO A 193 -23.76 20.88 6.93
N ASP A 194 -24.76 20.33 7.63
CA ASP A 194 -25.04 20.66 9.03
C ASP A 194 -23.94 20.16 9.99
N CYS A 195 -23.13 19.19 9.55
CA CYS A 195 -22.01 18.64 10.32
C CYS A 195 -20.69 19.37 10.02
N ALA A 196 -20.71 20.43 9.21
CA ALA A 196 -19.51 21.18 8.84
C ALA A 196 -19.22 22.31 9.83
N SER A 197 -18.38 22.04 10.83
CA SER A 197 -17.72 23.08 11.65
C SER A 197 -16.67 23.84 10.84
N TYR A 198 -16.29 25.03 11.28
CA TYR A 198 -15.28 25.83 10.58
C TYR A 198 -14.44 26.68 11.52
N TRP A 199 -13.21 26.99 11.09
CA TRP A 199 -12.27 27.82 11.83
C TRP A 199 -12.49 29.30 11.54
N VAL A 200 -12.58 30.14 12.59
CA VAL A 200 -12.81 31.59 12.46
C VAL A 200 -11.66 32.46 12.96
N TRP A 201 -11.43 32.52 14.28
CA TRP A 201 -10.50 33.49 14.88
C TRP A 201 -9.04 33.03 14.76
N TYR A 202 -8.37 33.39 13.67
CA TYR A 202 -6.93 33.19 13.46
C TYR A 202 -6.09 34.05 14.42
N LYS A 203 -5.12 33.45 15.10
CA LYS A 203 -4.11 34.16 15.88
C LYS A 203 -2.72 33.54 15.71
N ASP A 204 -1.78 34.37 15.25
CA ASP A 204 -0.35 34.05 15.24
C ASP A 204 0.28 34.52 16.56
N PHE A 205 0.86 33.58 17.32
CA PHE A 205 1.56 33.86 18.58
C PHE A 205 3.06 34.06 18.41
N GLY A 206 3.57 33.99 17.18
CA GLY A 206 4.99 34.05 16.88
C GLY A 206 5.72 32.76 17.24
N CYS A 207 7.05 32.84 17.29
CA CYS A 207 7.91 31.69 17.55
C CYS A 207 7.62 31.11 18.94
N ILE A 208 7.56 29.78 19.04
CA ILE A 208 7.30 29.09 20.31
C ILE A 208 8.39 29.43 21.33
N SER A 209 9.65 29.41 20.88
CA SER A 209 10.81 29.90 21.61
C SER A 209 11.92 30.33 20.63
N PRO A 210 12.88 31.17 21.06
CA PRO A 210 14.03 31.54 20.23
C PRO A 210 14.82 30.28 19.81
N GLY A 211 15.07 30.13 18.51
CA GLY A 211 15.81 28.98 17.96
C GLY A 211 15.02 27.68 17.84
N SER A 212 13.70 27.68 18.12
CA SER A 212 12.85 26.49 17.98
C SER A 212 12.66 26.05 16.52
N GLY A 213 12.77 26.99 15.57
CA GLY A 213 12.33 26.77 14.20
C GLY A 213 10.82 26.52 14.06
N GLN A 214 10.03 26.79 15.11
CA GLN A 214 8.59 26.54 15.13
C GLN A 214 7.80 27.78 15.56
N ARG A 215 6.62 27.95 14.95
CA ARG A 215 5.69 29.04 15.22
C ARG A 215 4.35 28.49 15.68
N ARG A 216 3.74 29.16 16.67
CA ARG A 216 2.44 28.80 17.22
C ARG A 216 1.31 29.56 16.54
N ILE A 217 0.37 28.82 15.97
CA ILE A 217 -0.87 29.34 15.40
C ILE A 217 -2.06 28.75 16.17
N GLU A 218 -3.07 29.57 16.45
CA GLU A 218 -4.32 29.12 17.04
C GLU A 218 -5.53 29.64 16.29
N HIS A 219 -6.55 28.81 16.16
CA HIS A 219 -7.84 29.17 15.61
C HIS A 219 -8.94 28.72 16.55
N SER A 220 -9.96 29.54 16.76
CA SER A 220 -11.20 29.06 17.38
C SER A 220 -12.05 28.28 16.37
N LEU A 221 -12.74 27.26 16.85
CA LEU A 221 -13.70 26.48 16.10
C LEU A 221 -15.13 26.99 16.38
N ASP A 222 -15.96 27.04 15.34
CA ASP A 222 -17.36 27.43 15.42
C ASP A 222 -18.25 26.41 14.68
N ASN A 223 -19.57 26.54 14.86
CA ASN A 223 -20.59 25.67 14.27
C ASN A 223 -20.43 24.20 14.66
N ILE A 224 -20.08 23.94 15.92
CA ILE A 224 -20.11 22.59 16.50
C ILE A 224 -21.58 22.21 16.73
N PRO A 225 -22.11 21.13 16.12
CA PRO A 225 -23.49 20.72 16.29
C PRO A 225 -23.85 20.45 17.75
N SER A 226 -25.11 20.72 18.12
CA SER A 226 -25.59 20.48 19.49
C SER A 226 -25.44 19.00 19.87
N GLY A 227 -24.81 18.75 21.03
CA GLY A 227 -24.51 17.39 21.51
C GLY A 227 -23.26 16.75 20.89
N GLY A 228 -22.60 17.39 19.92
CA GLY A 228 -21.35 16.91 19.34
C GLY A 228 -20.16 17.02 20.29
N ASP A 229 -19.19 16.11 20.16
CA ASP A 229 -17.95 16.17 20.93
C ASP A 229 -16.99 17.20 20.30
N TRP A 230 -16.84 18.34 20.96
CA TRP A 230 -15.95 19.40 20.51
C TRP A 230 -14.51 18.94 20.25
N LYS A 231 -14.03 17.89 20.94
CA LYS A 231 -12.69 17.34 20.71
C LYS A 231 -12.60 16.66 19.35
N GLU A 232 -13.60 15.83 19.03
CA GLU A 232 -13.68 15.13 17.75
C GLU A 232 -13.81 16.13 16.60
N PHE A 233 -14.68 17.13 16.73
CA PHE A 233 -14.80 18.20 15.72
C PHE A 233 -13.50 18.98 15.56
N CYS A 234 -12.83 19.34 16.66
CA CYS A 234 -11.55 20.05 16.60
C CYS A 234 -10.43 19.22 15.93
N ALA A 235 -10.39 17.92 16.19
CA ALA A 235 -9.41 17.01 15.60
C ALA A 235 -9.69 16.66 14.13
N THR A 236 -10.91 16.89 13.63
CA THR A 236 -11.32 16.47 12.26
C THR A 236 -11.73 17.64 11.35
N THR A 237 -11.84 18.86 11.87
CA THR A 237 -12.17 20.03 11.04
C THR A 237 -10.95 20.47 10.25
N PRO A 238 -10.96 20.43 8.91
CA PRO A 238 -9.81 20.81 8.12
C PRO A 238 -9.52 22.30 8.24
N ALA A 239 -8.23 22.64 8.30
CA ALA A 239 -7.74 24.02 8.32
C ALA A 239 -6.80 24.25 7.13
N SER A 240 -6.89 25.42 6.50
CA SER A 240 -5.93 25.82 5.47
C SER A 240 -5.46 27.24 5.73
N PHE A 241 -4.17 27.40 6.02
CA PHE A 241 -3.55 28.71 6.28
C PHE A 241 -2.05 28.66 5.96
N ARG A 242 -1.47 29.80 5.62
CA ARG A 242 -0.05 29.94 5.22
C ARG A 242 0.39 28.95 4.11
N GLY A 243 -0.52 28.61 3.20
CA GLY A 243 -0.26 27.67 2.10
C GLY A 243 -0.16 26.20 2.52
N MET A 244 -0.49 25.87 3.77
CA MET A 244 -0.54 24.51 4.29
C MET A 244 -2.00 24.06 4.46
N HIS A 245 -2.21 22.75 4.38
CA HIS A 245 -3.50 22.10 4.60
C HIS A 245 -3.37 21.08 5.73
N PHE A 246 -4.28 21.15 6.70
CA PHE A 246 -4.34 20.26 7.84
C PHE A 246 -5.71 19.60 7.86
N MET A 247 -5.76 18.29 8.15
CA MET A 247 -7.02 17.55 8.31
C MET A 247 -7.75 17.89 9.62
N GLY A 248 -7.07 18.56 10.54
CA GLY A 248 -7.56 18.86 11.89
C GLY A 248 -6.56 19.70 12.67
N ALA A 249 -6.92 20.09 13.89
CA ALA A 249 -5.98 20.68 14.82
C ALA A 249 -5.00 19.64 15.39
N GLU A 250 -3.75 20.07 15.62
CA GLU A 250 -2.75 19.23 16.27
C GLU A 250 -3.06 19.07 17.76
N PHE A 251 -3.48 20.16 18.41
CA PHE A 251 -3.95 20.18 19.78
C PHE A 251 -5.25 20.96 19.92
N CYS A 252 -6.15 20.42 20.76
CA CYS A 252 -7.47 20.98 20.99
C CYS A 252 -7.65 21.38 22.46
N PHE A 253 -8.17 22.57 22.72
CA PHE A 253 -8.46 23.02 24.07
C PHE A 253 -9.66 23.96 24.11
N ASN A 254 -10.32 24.03 25.27
CA ASN A 254 -11.40 24.99 25.51
C ASN A 254 -10.88 26.19 26.29
N LYS A 255 -11.28 27.39 25.86
CA LYS A 255 -10.96 28.66 26.52
C LYS A 255 -12.16 29.59 26.44
N ASN A 256 -12.63 30.05 27.59
CA ASN A 256 -13.79 30.94 27.72
C ASN A 256 -15.06 30.40 27.04
N GLY A 257 -15.29 29.09 27.10
CA GLY A 257 -16.46 28.44 26.48
C GLY A 257 -16.38 28.25 24.97
N ALA A 258 -15.28 28.65 24.33
CA ALA A 258 -15.00 28.39 22.93
C ALA A 258 -13.95 27.28 22.77
N THR A 259 -14.08 26.50 21.71
CA THR A 259 -13.11 25.48 21.31
C THR A 259 -12.02 26.10 20.45
N TRP A 260 -10.78 25.74 20.71
CA TRP A 260 -9.60 26.22 19.99
C TRP A 260 -8.76 25.06 19.51
N GLY A 261 -8.30 25.18 18.27
CA GLY A 261 -7.27 24.38 17.65
C GLY A 261 -5.93 25.11 17.71
N HIS A 262 -4.87 24.33 17.85
CA HIS A 262 -3.49 24.78 17.91
C HIS A 262 -2.64 23.98 16.93
N TRP A 263 -1.69 24.67 16.30
CA TRP A 263 -0.68 24.10 15.43
C TRP A 263 0.70 24.67 15.75
N ALA A 264 1.70 23.80 15.86
CA ALA A 264 3.11 24.16 15.85
C ALA A 264 3.66 23.91 14.44
N ILE A 265 3.87 24.99 13.68
CA ILE A 265 4.32 24.91 12.28
C ILE A 265 5.80 25.25 12.16
N ASP A 266 6.51 24.55 11.28
CA ASP A 266 7.90 24.87 11.00
C ASP A 266 8.02 26.23 10.30
N ASP A 267 8.92 27.07 10.79
CA ASP A 267 9.18 28.42 10.28
C ASP A 267 10.66 28.78 10.45
N GLU A 268 11.38 28.94 9.34
CA GLU A 268 12.80 29.30 9.31
C GLU A 268 13.09 30.64 10.01
N SER A 269 12.10 31.55 10.08
CA SER A 269 12.26 32.82 10.81
C SER A 269 12.36 32.64 12.33
N CYS A 270 12.07 31.45 12.84
CA CYS A 270 12.12 31.09 14.26
C CYS A 270 13.39 30.31 14.65
N LYS A 271 14.35 30.14 13.73
CA LYS A 271 15.66 29.53 14.00
C LYS A 271 16.69 30.53 14.50
#